data_AF-A0A7J9XWJ4-F1
#
_entry.id   AF-A0A7J9XWJ4-F1
#
_cell.length_a   1.000
_cell.length_b   1.000
_cell.length_c   1.000
_cell.angle_alpha   90.00
_cell.angle_beta   90.00
_cell.angle_gamma   90.00
#
_symmetry.space_group_name_H-M   'P 1'
#
loop_
_entity.id
_entity.type
_entity.pdbx_description
1 polymer ?
#
loop_
_entity_poly.entity_id
_entity_poly.type
_entity_poly.pdbx_seq_one_letter_code
_entity_poly.pdbx_strand_id
1 'polypeptide(L)' 'MTERKYWQAVNDALHEEMVYEDGILTNPNLSDYSITAMADMPERMEVELLEEPGEAEIHGLGETTLPPVIAA' A
#
# COMPACT_ATOMS: atom_id res chain seq x y z
N MET A 1 -4.52 10.15 5.06
CA MET A 1 -4.52 8.72 5.48
C MET A 1 -4.66 7.78 4.29
N THR A 2 -5.52 8.11 3.31
CA THR A 2 -5.69 7.40 2.03
C THR A 2 -4.39 7.25 1.23
N GLU A 3 -3.60 8.31 1.09
CA GLU A 3 -2.34 8.31 0.34
C GLU A 3 -1.29 7.33 0.90
N ARG A 4 -1.20 7.23 2.23
CA ARG A 4 -0.31 6.28 2.91
C ARG A 4 -0.66 4.84 2.55
N LYS A 5 -1.95 4.55 2.39
CA LYS A 5 -2.43 3.20 2.10
C LYS A 5 -2.28 2.84 0.63
N TYR A 6 -2.41 3.81 -0.27
CA TYR A 6 -1.96 3.63 -1.66
C TYR A 6 -0.49 3.19 -1.71
N TRP A 7 0.38 3.91 -0.98
CA TRP A 7 1.80 3.59 -0.92
C TRP A 7 2.06 2.18 -0.39
N GLN A 8 1.39 1.80 0.70
CA GLN A 8 1.49 0.44 1.24
C GLN A 8 1.04 -0.61 0.22
N ALA A 9 -0.02 -0.37 -0.54
CA ALA A 9 -0.46 -1.34 -1.53
C ALA A 9 0.49 -1.50 -2.73
N VAL A 10 1.08 -0.40 -3.23
CA VAL A 10 2.12 -0.45 -4.28
C VAL A 10 3.33 -1.23 -3.79
N ASN A 11 3.70 -1.01 -2.54
CA ASN A 11 4.79 -1.67 -1.87
C ASN A 11 4.58 -3.17 -1.75
N ASP A 12 3.42 -3.58 -1.24
CA ASP A 12 3.05 -4.98 -1.11
C ASP A 12 2.93 -5.69 -2.48
N ALA A 13 2.48 -4.98 -3.52
CA ALA A 13 2.28 -5.56 -4.86
C ALA A 13 3.56 -5.69 -5.69
N LEU A 14 4.53 -4.78 -5.52
CA LEU A 14 5.66 -4.66 -6.46
C LEU A 14 7.05 -4.79 -5.81
N HIS A 15 7.18 -4.64 -4.49
CA HIS A 15 8.49 -4.52 -3.84
C HIS A 15 8.71 -5.55 -2.73
N GLU A 16 7.73 -5.71 -1.83
CA GLU A 16 7.93 -6.56 -0.65
C GLU A 16 7.90 -8.05 -1.00
N GLU A 17 8.97 -8.76 -0.64
CA GLU A 17 9.04 -10.21 -0.69
C GLU A 17 9.88 -10.73 0.47
N MET A 18 9.35 -11.68 1.22
CA MET A 18 10.12 -12.44 2.21
C MET A 18 10.66 -13.72 1.56
N VAL A 19 11.99 -13.85 1.51
CA VAL A 19 12.66 -15.00 0.88
C VAL A 19 13.08 -16.01 1.95
N TYR A 20 12.65 -17.26 1.81
CA TYR A 20 13.00 -18.34 2.72
C TYR A 20 13.78 -19.43 2.01
N GLU A 21 14.96 -19.76 2.53
CA GLU A 21 15.79 -20.88 2.08
C GLU A 21 16.02 -21.82 3.26
N ASP A 22 15.72 -23.11 3.10
CA ASP A 22 15.78 -24.12 4.18
C ASP A 22 15.01 -23.72 5.46
N GLY A 23 13.93 -22.96 5.30
CA GLY A 23 13.11 -22.45 6.40
C GLY A 23 13.70 -21.24 7.13
N ILE A 24 14.82 -20.68 6.66
CA ILE A 24 15.47 -19.50 7.21
C ILE A 24 15.15 -18.29 6.32
N LEU A 25 14.73 -17.18 6.94
CA LEU A 25 14.54 -15.90 6.24
C LEU A 25 15.91 -15.35 5.83
N THR A 26 16.16 -15.21 4.54
CA THR A 26 17.48 -14.83 4.00
C THR A 26 17.64 -13.34 3.74
N ASN A 27 16.54 -12.58 3.67
CA ASN A 27 16.55 -11.14 3.45
C ASN A 27 15.93 -10.31 4.60
N PRO A 28 16.35 -10.50 5.87
CA PRO A 28 15.72 -9.81 7.01
C PRO A 28 16.06 -8.32 7.12
N ASN A 29 17.00 -7.83 6.31
CA ASN A 29 17.53 -6.47 6.39
C ASN A 29 16.95 -5.59 5.27
N LEU A 30 16.82 -4.29 5.51
CA LEU A 30 16.36 -3.32 4.50
C LEU A 30 17.30 -3.18 3.28
N SER A 31 18.51 -3.71 3.34
CA SER A 31 19.38 -3.82 2.17
C SER A 31 18.89 -4.86 1.16
N ASP A 32 18.21 -5.89 1.65
CA ASP A 32 17.82 -7.09 0.90
C ASP A 32 16.28 -7.26 0.84
N TYR A 33 15.56 -6.52 1.69
CA TYR A 33 14.11 -6.37 1.69
C TYR A 33 13.74 -5.03 1.07
N SER A 34 13.34 -5.06 -0.19
CA SER A 34 13.01 -3.84 -0.91
C SER A 34 11.71 -3.23 -0.40
N ILE A 35 11.78 -1.98 0.04
CA ILE A 35 10.59 -1.17 0.32
C ILE A 35 10.49 -0.06 -0.72
N THR A 36 9.27 0.39 -0.96
CA THR A 36 8.98 1.45 -1.91
C THR A 36 9.61 2.77 -1.44
N ALA A 37 10.43 3.36 -2.30
CA ALA A 37 11.02 4.66 -2.10
C ALA A 37 10.11 5.78 -2.64
N MET A 38 10.44 7.03 -2.32
CA MET A 38 9.75 8.21 -2.86
C MET A 38 9.80 8.25 -4.40
N ALA A 39 10.85 7.71 -5.01
CA ALA A 39 11.03 7.73 -6.47
C ALA A 39 10.09 6.75 -7.20
N ASP A 40 9.51 5.78 -6.50
CA ASP A 40 8.59 4.79 -7.06
C ASP A 40 7.13 5.30 -7.10
N MET A 41 6.88 6.48 -6.53
CA MET A 41 5.55 7.10 -6.54
C MET A 41 5.22 7.68 -7.91
N PRO A 42 3.93 7.65 -8.32
CA PRO A 42 3.51 8.32 -9.53
C PRO A 42 3.75 9.83 -9.42
N GLU A 43 4.10 10.47 -10.54
CA GLU A 43 4.29 11.92 -10.61
C GLU A 43 3.01 12.69 -10.21
N ARG A 44 1.84 12.07 -10.41
CA ARG A 44 0.53 12.63 -10.04
C ARG A 44 -0.36 11.54 -9.45
N MET A 45 -0.97 11.85 -8.31
CA MET A 45 -1.98 11.03 -7.66
C MET A 45 -3.25 11.86 -7.46
N GLU A 46 -4.40 11.30 -7.82
CA GLU A 46 -5.71 11.93 -7.62
C GLU A 46 -6.52 11.07 -6.65
N VAL A 47 -7.16 11.74 -5.69
CA VAL A 47 -7.97 11.09 -4.66
C VAL A 47 -9.32 11.81 -4.62
N GLU A 48 -10.38 11.05 -4.84
CA GLU A 48 -11.76 11.52 -4.68
C GLU A 48 -12.41 10.78 -3.52
N LEU A 49 -13.09 11.52 -2.64
CA LEU A 49 -13.89 10.96 -1.56
C LEU A 49 -15.36 10.96 -1.99
N LEU A 50 -15.97 9.79 -1.97
CA LEU A 50 -17.39 9.63 -2.27
C LEU A 50 -18.17 9.64 -0.95
N GLU A 51 -19.16 10.52 -0.87
CA GLU A 51 -20.04 10.69 0.31
C GLU A 51 -21.50 10.47 -0.10
N GLU A 52 -22.26 9.76 0.74
CA GLU A 52 -23.71 9.57 0.56
C GLU A 52 -24.46 10.81 1.09
N PRO A 53 -25.24 11.53 0.26
CA PRO A 53 -25.94 12.73 0.71
C PRO A 53 -27.01 12.43 1.76
N GLY A 54 -27.00 13.17 2.87
CA GLY A 54 -28.08 13.13 3.87
C GLY A 54 -27.84 12.18 5.05
N GLU A 55 -26.76 11.40 5.02
CA GLU A 55 -26.33 10.56 6.13
C GLU A 55 -24.98 11.07 6.66
N ALA A 56 -24.95 11.51 7.93
CA ALA A 56 -23.73 11.91 8.61
C ALA A 56 -23.12 10.72 9.35
N GLU A 57 -22.75 9.67 8.62
CA GLU A 57 -22.09 8.48 9.17
C GLU A 57 -20.57 8.56 8.94
N ILE A 58 -19.80 8.09 9.93
CA ILE A 58 -18.34 8.02 9.83
C ILE A 58 -17.96 6.62 9.34
N HIS A 59 -17.28 6.55 8.20
CA HIS A 59 -16.75 5.30 7.67
C HIS A 59 -15.24 5.15 7.91
N GLY A 60 -14.80 3.91 8.13
CA GLY A 60 -13.38 3.58 8.25
C GLY A 60 -12.68 3.61 6.89
N LEU A 61 -11.68 4.48 6.74
CA LEU A 61 -10.84 4.58 5.54
C LEU A 61 -9.45 3.94 5.68
N GLY A 62 -9.22 3.28 6.81
CA GLY A 62 -7.87 2.85 7.22
C GLY A 62 -7.28 1.72 6.40
N GLU A 63 -8.05 0.74 5.99
CA GLU A 63 -7.55 -0.40 5.20
C GLU A 63 -8.31 -0.59 3.89
N THR A 64 -9.47 0.05 3.75
CA THR A 64 -10.37 -0.03 2.60
C THR A 64 -9.76 0.50 1.30
N THR A 65 -8.62 1.18 1.38
CA THR A 65 -7.86 1.76 0.26
C THR A 65 -6.75 0.84 -0.26
N LEU A 66 -6.46 -0.28 0.41
CA LEU A 66 -5.48 -1.28 -0.04
C LEU A 66 -5.98 -2.16 -1.22
N PRO A 67 -7.22 -2.72 -1.19
CA PRO A 67 -7.67 -3.65 -2.22
C PRO A 67 -7.65 -3.13 -3.67
N PRO A 68 -7.98 -1.86 -3.97
CA PRO A 68 -8.02 -1.38 -5.34
C PRO A 68 -6.67 -1.36 -6.06
N VAL A 69 -5.57 -1.20 -5.32
CA VAL A 69 -4.23 -1.02 -5.91
C VAL A 69 -3.55 -2.35 -6.19
N ILE A 70 -3.78 -3.37 -5.36
CA ILE A 70 -3.20 -4.72 -5.56
C ILE A 70 -3.84 -5.43 -6.77
N ALA A 71 -5.10 -5.11 -7.08
CA ALA A 71 -5.87 -5.77 -8.14
C ALA A 71 -5.84 -5.04 -9.51
N ALA A 72 -5.25 -3.84 -9.58
CA ALA A 72 -5.14 -3.03 -10.80
C ALA A 72 -3.95 -3.48 -11.68
#